data_AF-A0A8S3FVV3-F1
#
_entry.id   AF-A0A8S3FVV3-F1
#
_cell.length_a   1.000
_cell.length_b   1.000
_cell.length_c   1.000
_cell.angle_alpha   90.00
_cell.angle_beta   90.00
_cell.angle_gamma   90.00
#
_symmetry.space_group_name_H-M   'P 1'
#
loop_
_entity.id
_entity.type
_entity.pdbx_description
1 polymer ?
#
loop_
_entity_poly.entity_id
_entity_poly.type
_entity_poly.pdbx_seq_one_letter_code
_entity_poly.pdbx_strand_id
1 'polypeptide(L)'
;LKNHLDTECLKQEISCPFNDCGCEYRGYRAAFVQHMKESSDSHLSLAGKTISIQKQLIKLYEERSNEQKIYIDLLSRKVNALEKTYGAQYIWRIDNYHEKFQEAHTNKKPTLYSPRFLTSRHGYFLGLSICLFGDGKAKGKYVSLFICIHRGDYDALLSWPFSHRVTFTLLDQNEDVNNRRHL
;
A
#
# COMPACT_ATOMS: atom_id res chain seq x y z
N LEU A 1 -49.14 19.41 -22.64
CA LEU A 1 -48.66 18.79 -23.89
C LEU A 1 -47.55 17.76 -23.64
N LYS A 2 -46.44 18.11 -22.97
CA LYS A 2 -45.30 17.20 -22.71
C LYS A 2 -45.70 15.91 -21.98
N ASN A 3 -46.40 16.02 -20.85
CA ASN A 3 -46.93 14.85 -20.12
C ASN A 3 -47.81 13.95 -20.99
N HIS A 4 -48.68 14.51 -21.82
CA HIS A 4 -49.53 13.72 -22.72
C HIS A 4 -48.69 12.93 -23.75
N LEU A 5 -47.67 13.55 -24.35
CA LEU A 5 -46.76 12.88 -25.27
C LEU A 5 -45.95 11.76 -24.57
N ASP A 6 -45.56 11.98 -23.31
CA ASP A 6 -44.74 11.04 -22.55
C ASP A 6 -45.53 9.85 -21.96
N THR A 7 -46.81 10.03 -21.61
CA THR A 7 -47.58 9.01 -20.87
C THR A 7 -48.86 8.52 -21.55
N GLU A 8 -49.42 9.22 -22.53
CA GLU A 8 -50.79 8.96 -23.00
C GLU A 8 -50.92 8.85 -24.53
N CYS A 9 -50.06 9.53 -25.30
CA CYS A 9 -50.21 9.65 -26.74
C CYS A 9 -49.98 8.30 -27.45
N LEU A 10 -51.04 7.73 -28.01
CA LEU A 10 -51.01 6.46 -28.76
C LEU A 10 -50.20 6.52 -30.06
N LYS A 11 -50.01 7.73 -30.61
CA LYS A 11 -49.20 7.99 -31.81
C LYS A 11 -47.75 8.37 -31.48
N GLN A 12 -47.37 8.37 -30.20
CA GLN A 12 -45.97 8.57 -29.82
C GLN A 12 -45.18 7.31 -30.19
N GLU A 13 -44.03 7.52 -30.83
CA GLU A 13 -43.06 6.47 -31.08
C GLU A 13 -42.20 6.23 -29.83
N ILE A 14 -42.08 4.98 -29.40
CA ILE A 14 -41.32 4.57 -28.22
C ILE A 14 -40.39 3.39 -28.54
N SER A 15 -39.24 3.36 -27.88
CA SER A 15 -38.29 2.24 -27.95
C SER A 15 -38.62 1.18 -26.90
N CYS A 16 -38.28 -0.08 -27.19
CA CYS A 16 -38.47 -1.17 -26.23
C CYS A 16 -37.57 -0.98 -24.98
N PRO A 17 -38.09 -1.24 -23.75
CA PRO A 17 -37.27 -1.23 -22.53
C PRO A 17 -36.10 -2.22 -22.55
N PHE A 18 -36.18 -3.27 -23.37
CA PHE A 18 -35.10 -4.26 -23.54
C PHE A 18 -34.06 -3.82 -24.59
N ASN A 19 -34.08 -2.56 -25.04
CA ASN A 19 -33.08 -2.04 -25.99
C ASN A 19 -31.64 -2.21 -25.48
N ASP A 20 -31.40 -1.97 -24.19
CA ASP A 20 -30.08 -2.18 -23.58
C ASP A 20 -29.67 -3.66 -23.48
N CYS A 21 -30.64 -4.57 -23.62
CA CYS A 21 -30.42 -6.01 -23.75
C CYS A 21 -30.36 -6.48 -25.21
N GLY A 22 -30.54 -5.59 -26.19
CA GLY A 22 -30.46 -5.87 -27.62
C GLY A 22 -31.79 -5.96 -28.37
N CYS A 23 -32.92 -5.51 -27.81
CA CYS A 23 -34.18 -5.41 -28.56
C CYS A 23 -34.24 -4.12 -29.39
N GLU A 24 -34.25 -4.24 -30.71
CA GLU A 24 -34.24 -3.10 -31.64
C GLU A 24 -35.64 -2.52 -31.92
N TYR A 25 -36.69 -3.00 -31.24
CA TYR A 25 -38.04 -2.53 -31.52
C TYR A 25 -38.21 -1.04 -31.17
N ARG A 26 -38.73 -0.32 -32.16
CA ARG A 26 -39.20 1.06 -32.04
C ARG A 26 -40.48 1.20 -32.84
N GLY A 27 -41.52 1.75 -32.23
CA GLY A 27 -42.83 1.85 -32.88
C GLY A 27 -43.85 2.65 -32.08
N TYR A 28 -45.06 2.80 -32.63
CA TYR A 28 -46.13 3.55 -31.99
C TYR A 28 -46.61 2.88 -30.70
N ARG A 29 -46.94 3.68 -29.67
CA ARG A 29 -47.47 3.21 -28.38
C ARG A 29 -48.71 2.32 -28.53
N ALA A 30 -49.54 2.54 -29.54
CA ALA A 30 -50.67 1.65 -29.85
C ALA A 30 -50.26 0.20 -30.17
N ALA A 31 -49.13 -0.01 -30.85
CA ALA A 31 -48.63 -1.34 -31.23
C ALA A 31 -47.68 -1.95 -30.18
N PHE A 32 -47.23 -1.14 -29.21
CA PHE A 32 -46.29 -1.55 -28.18
C PHE A 32 -46.80 -2.69 -27.30
N VAL A 33 -48.08 -2.67 -26.93
CA VAL A 33 -48.68 -3.71 -26.07
C VAL A 33 -48.66 -5.07 -26.77
N GLN A 34 -48.92 -5.09 -28.08
CA GLN A 34 -48.87 -6.30 -28.88
C GLN A 34 -47.43 -6.83 -29.00
N HIS A 35 -46.47 -5.95 -29.32
CA HIS A 35 -45.05 -6.31 -29.37
C HIS A 35 -44.55 -6.92 -28.06
N MET A 36 -44.87 -6.32 -26.92
CA MET A 36 -44.48 -6.81 -25.59
C MET A 36 -45.03 -8.21 -25.29
N LYS A 37 -46.24 -8.51 -25.79
CA LYS A 37 -46.88 -9.81 -25.61
C LYS A 37 -46.29 -10.88 -26.53
N GLU A 38 -46.00 -10.54 -27.78
CA GLU A 38 -45.46 -11.47 -28.77
C GLU A 38 -43.96 -11.74 -28.59
N SER A 39 -43.22 -10.77 -28.03
CA SER A 39 -41.76 -10.84 -27.89
C SER A 39 -41.29 -11.23 -26.48
N SER A 40 -42.18 -11.70 -25.59
CA SER A 40 -41.86 -11.97 -24.18
C SER A 40 -40.71 -12.97 -24.00
N ASP A 41 -40.71 -14.06 -24.78
CA ASP A 41 -39.69 -15.11 -24.69
C ASP A 41 -38.33 -14.62 -25.22
N SER A 42 -38.36 -13.81 -26.28
CA SER A 42 -37.18 -13.15 -26.82
C SER A 42 -36.57 -12.19 -25.81
N HIS A 43 -37.38 -11.34 -25.17
CA HIS A 43 -36.94 -10.42 -24.13
C HIS A 43 -36.35 -11.15 -22.91
N LEU A 44 -36.97 -12.25 -22.49
CA LEU A 44 -36.46 -13.05 -21.38
C LEU A 44 -35.10 -13.69 -21.72
N SER A 45 -34.94 -14.18 -22.95
CA SER A 45 -33.68 -14.73 -23.46
C SER A 45 -32.58 -13.66 -23.52
N LEU A 46 -32.90 -12.49 -24.07
CA LEU A 46 -31.98 -11.34 -24.14
C LEU A 46 -31.55 -10.90 -22.74
N ALA A 47 -32.49 -10.70 -21.82
CA ALA A 47 -32.19 -10.33 -20.44
C ALA A 47 -31.35 -11.39 -19.72
N GLY A 48 -31.66 -12.68 -19.91
CA GLY A 48 -30.88 -13.78 -19.36
C GLY A 48 -29.43 -13.79 -19.87
N LYS A 49 -29.22 -13.53 -21.16
CA LYS A 49 -27.87 -13.38 -21.74
C LYS A 49 -27.14 -12.16 -21.16
N THR A 50 -27.80 -11.01 -21.09
CA THR A 50 -27.23 -9.78 -20.51
C THR A 50 -26.81 -10.00 -19.05
N ILE A 51 -27.67 -10.61 -18.22
CA ILE A 51 -27.36 -10.92 -16.83
C ILE A 51 -26.17 -11.88 -16.72
N SER A 52 -26.12 -12.91 -17.59
CA SER A 52 -25.00 -13.85 -17.62
C SER A 52 -23.67 -13.16 -17.93
N ILE A 53 -23.65 -12.29 -18.95
CA ILE A 53 -22.47 -11.49 -19.34
C ILE A 53 -22.08 -10.53 -18.22
N GLN A 54 -23.04 -9.79 -17.65
CA GLN A 54 -22.78 -8.88 -16.54
C GLN A 54 -22.20 -9.62 -15.33
N LYS A 55 -22.70 -10.81 -15.01
CA LYS A 55 -22.16 -11.64 -13.93
C LYS A 55 -20.71 -12.07 -14.18
N GLN A 56 -20.35 -12.38 -15.43
CA GLN A 56 -18.96 -12.68 -15.79
C GLN A 56 -18.06 -11.45 -15.70
N LEU A 57 -18.54 -10.29 -16.17
CA LEU A 57 -17.81 -9.03 -16.07
C LEU A 57 -17.55 -8.63 -14.61
N ILE A 58 -18.55 -8.73 -13.74
CA ILE A 58 -18.39 -8.42 -12.31
C ILE A 58 -17.29 -9.29 -11.68
N LYS A 59 -17.29 -10.61 -11.95
CA LYS A 59 -16.24 -11.50 -11.45
C LYS A 59 -14.84 -11.07 -11.90
N LEU A 60 -14.69 -10.73 -13.19
CA LEU A 60 -13.41 -10.25 -13.73
C LEU A 60 -12.98 -8.92 -13.09
N TYR A 61 -13.91 -8.00 -12.84
CA TYR A 61 -13.61 -6.75 -12.14
C TYR A 61 -13.23 -6.96 -10.68
N GLU A 62 -13.85 -7.91 -9.98
CA GLU A 62 -13.50 -8.29 -8.60
C GLU A 62 -12.08 -8.87 -8.53
N GLU A 63 -11.73 -9.77 -9.45
CA GLU A 63 -10.39 -10.36 -9.55
C GLU A 63 -9.33 -9.27 -9.78
N ARG A 64 -9.54 -8.40 -10.79
CA ARG A 64 -8.63 -7.28 -11.07
C ARG A 64 -8.54 -6.29 -9.92
N SER A 65 -9.65 -6.01 -9.23
CA SER A 65 -9.65 -5.14 -8.06
C SER A 65 -8.82 -5.73 -6.91
N ASN A 66 -8.90 -7.04 -6.71
CA ASN A 66 -8.12 -7.73 -5.69
C ASN A 66 -6.62 -7.69 -6.01
N GLU A 67 -6.22 -7.90 -7.26
CA GLU A 67 -4.82 -7.76 -7.70
C GLU A 67 -4.30 -6.34 -7.46
N GLN A 68 -5.08 -5.33 -7.84
CA GLN A 68 -4.72 -3.92 -7.63
C GLN A 68 -4.58 -3.59 -6.14
N LYS A 69 -5.46 -4.11 -5.28
CA LYS A 69 -5.35 -3.92 -3.82
C LYS A 69 -4.03 -4.45 -3.27
N ILE A 70 -3.60 -5.64 -3.71
CA ILE A 70 -2.33 -6.24 -3.30
C ILE A 70 -1.16 -5.34 -3.72
N TYR A 71 -1.19 -4.83 -4.95
CA TYR A 71 -0.14 -3.95 -5.46
C TYR A 71 -0.08 -2.60 -4.73
N ILE A 72 -1.24 -2.00 -4.43
CA ILE A 72 -1.33 -0.75 -3.67
C ILE A 72 -0.81 -0.94 -2.24
N ASP A 73 -1.13 -2.05 -1.58
CA ASP A 73 -0.61 -2.38 -0.25
C ASP A 73 0.92 -2.54 -0.28
N LEU A 74 1.47 -3.21 -1.30
CA LEU A 74 2.92 -3.32 -1.50
C LEU A 74 3.58 -1.95 -1.68
N LEU A 75 3.02 -1.09 -2.55
CA LEU A 75 3.54 0.25 -2.77
C LEU A 75 3.46 1.11 -1.50
N SER A 76 2.35 1.03 -0.76
CA SER A 76 2.16 1.75 0.50
C SER A 76 3.22 1.35 1.53
N ARG A 77 3.55 0.06 1.64
CA ARG A 77 4.66 -0.42 2.50
C ARG A 77 6.01 0.14 2.07
N LYS A 78 6.28 0.20 0.76
CA LYS A 78 7.53 0.78 0.23
C LYS A 78 7.62 2.28 0.51
N VAL A 79 6.54 3.03 0.29
CA VAL A 79 6.50 4.47 0.60
C VAL A 79 6.72 4.72 2.08
N ASN A 80 6.00 4.01 2.95
CA ASN A 80 6.20 4.10 4.41
C ASN A 80 7.63 3.75 4.84
N ALA A 81 8.27 2.77 4.18
CA ALA A 81 9.66 2.45 4.44
C ALA A 81 10.58 3.60 4.01
N LEU A 82 10.38 4.14 2.81
CA LEU A 82 11.15 5.26 2.27
C LEU A 82 11.02 6.50 3.16
N GLU A 83 9.82 6.88 3.59
CA GLU A 83 9.59 8.00 4.51
C GLU A 83 10.38 7.87 5.80
N LYS A 84 10.53 6.64 6.33
CA LYS A 84 11.35 6.36 7.54
C LYS A 84 12.85 6.36 7.26
N THR A 85 13.26 6.37 6.00
CA THR A 85 14.67 6.30 5.58
C THR A 85 15.29 7.69 5.37
N TYR A 86 14.47 8.74 5.27
CA TYR A 86 14.92 10.11 5.07
C TYR A 86 14.75 10.95 6.35
N GLY A 87 15.83 11.55 6.83
CA GLY A 87 15.78 12.53 7.90
C GLY A 87 17.00 12.51 8.82
N ALA A 88 17.12 13.55 9.65
CA ALA A 88 18.22 13.67 10.59
C ALA A 88 18.11 12.72 11.79
N GLN A 89 16.94 12.10 12.00
CA GLN A 89 16.66 11.21 13.12
C GLN A 89 16.24 9.82 12.61
N TYR A 90 16.95 8.79 13.07
CA TYR A 90 16.68 7.39 12.75
C TYR A 90 16.42 6.60 14.03
N ILE A 91 15.31 5.85 14.07
CA ILE A 91 14.96 4.97 15.19
C ILE A 91 15.17 3.53 14.76
N TRP A 92 16.10 2.85 15.41
CA TRP A 92 16.37 1.43 15.20
C TRP A 92 15.81 0.59 16.34
N ARG A 93 14.76 -0.19 16.06
CA ARG A 93 14.21 -1.17 17.00
C ARG A 93 14.90 -2.52 16.83
N ILE A 94 15.37 -3.10 17.93
CA ILE A 94 15.95 -4.44 17.97
C ILE A 94 14.95 -5.38 18.64
N ASP A 95 14.15 -6.05 17.81
CA ASP A 95 13.21 -7.08 18.27
C ASP A 95 13.96 -8.37 18.68
N ASN A 96 13.32 -9.22 19.49
CA ASN A 96 13.89 -10.50 19.94
C ASN A 96 15.26 -10.35 20.62
N TYR A 97 15.39 -9.37 21.53
CA TYR A 97 16.67 -9.01 22.16
C TYR A 97 17.37 -10.21 22.81
N HIS A 98 16.64 -11.03 23.59
CA HIS A 98 17.24 -12.15 24.32
C HIS A 98 17.92 -13.16 23.38
N GLU A 99 17.23 -13.56 22.31
CA GLU A 99 17.75 -14.47 21.28
C GLU A 99 19.01 -13.87 20.63
N LYS A 100 18.93 -12.63 20.15
CA LYS A 100 20.05 -11.95 19.50
C LYS A 100 21.24 -11.73 20.44
N PHE A 101 20.97 -11.50 21.73
CA PHE A 101 22.01 -11.41 22.75
C PHE A 101 22.71 -12.76 22.95
N GLN A 102 21.97 -13.87 23.00
CA GLN A 102 22.57 -15.21 23.08
C GLN A 102 23.41 -15.54 21.84
N GLU A 103 22.96 -15.15 20.64
CA GLU A 103 23.76 -15.31 19.42
C GLU A 103 25.05 -14.47 19.46
N ALA A 104 25.01 -13.27 20.04
CA ALA A 104 26.19 -12.43 20.22
C ALA A 104 27.14 -12.98 21.29
N HIS A 105 26.59 -13.48 22.40
CA HIS A 105 27.34 -14.10 23.50
C HIS A 105 28.08 -15.36 23.05
N THR A 106 27.40 -16.23 22.30
CA THR A 106 28.00 -17.45 21.70
C THR A 106 28.88 -17.15 20.48
N ASN A 107 29.03 -15.87 20.12
CA ASN A 107 29.83 -15.39 18.99
C ASN A 107 29.37 -15.96 17.62
N LYS A 108 28.15 -16.51 17.54
CA LYS A 108 27.50 -16.96 16.30
C LYS A 108 27.14 -15.77 15.41
N LYS A 109 26.62 -14.71 16.02
CA LYS A 109 26.25 -13.46 15.34
C LYS A 109 26.60 -12.25 16.23
N PRO A 110 27.89 -11.87 16.30
CA PRO A 110 28.37 -10.88 17.26
C PRO A 110 27.91 -9.44 16.96
N THR A 111 27.62 -9.12 15.70
CA THR A 111 27.26 -7.78 15.24
C THR A 111 25.92 -7.81 14.49
N LEU A 112 25.04 -6.87 14.81
CA LEU A 112 23.82 -6.60 14.05
C LEU A 112 23.99 -5.31 13.27
N TYR A 113 23.30 -5.23 12.14
CA TYR A 113 23.31 -4.05 11.26
C TYR A 113 21.89 -3.52 11.09
N SER A 114 21.74 -2.19 11.14
CA SER A 114 20.47 -1.57 10.79
C SER A 114 20.28 -1.56 9.27
N PRO A 115 19.03 -1.40 8.80
CA PRO A 115 18.78 -0.82 7.49
C PRO A 115 19.59 0.48 7.31
N ARG A 116 20.04 0.72 6.09
CA ARG A 116 20.75 1.95 5.74
C ARG A 116 19.76 3.09 5.60
N PHE A 117 20.18 4.30 5.96
CA PHE A 117 19.36 5.50 5.94
C PHE A 117 20.14 6.72 5.46
N LEU A 118 19.43 7.73 5.00
CA LEU A 118 20.02 8.97 4.51
C LEU A 118 19.81 10.08 5.54
N THR A 119 20.86 10.86 5.78
CA THR A 119 20.79 12.05 6.65
C THR A 119 19.81 13.11 6.16
N SER A 120 19.58 13.17 4.85
CA SER A 120 18.60 14.04 4.18
C SER A 120 18.30 13.48 2.78
N ARG A 121 17.37 14.08 2.02
CA ARG A 121 16.97 13.59 0.68
C ARG A 121 18.16 13.32 -0.26
N HIS A 122 19.21 14.13 -0.18
CA HIS A 122 20.45 14.01 -0.96
C HIS A 122 21.69 13.98 -0.06
N GLY A 123 21.56 13.43 1.16
CA GLY A 123 22.59 13.45 2.19
C GLY A 123 23.52 12.24 2.17
N TYR A 124 24.37 12.15 3.20
CA TYR A 124 25.21 10.98 3.45
C TYR A 124 24.38 9.72 3.65
N PHE A 125 24.85 8.61 3.08
CA PHE A 125 24.25 7.29 3.25
C PHE A 125 24.91 6.58 4.43
N LEU A 126 24.12 6.32 5.48
CA LEU A 126 24.60 5.84 6.77
C LEU A 126 24.00 4.47 7.10
N GLY A 127 24.64 3.76 8.01
CA GLY A 127 24.12 2.56 8.66
C GLY A 127 24.61 2.50 10.10
N LEU A 128 23.89 1.79 10.97
CA LEU A 128 24.32 1.51 12.33
C LEU A 128 24.78 0.06 12.44
N SER A 129 25.77 -0.18 13.30
CA SER A 129 26.13 -1.52 13.75
C SER A 129 26.20 -1.58 15.27
N ILE A 130 25.71 -2.67 15.84
CA ILE A 130 25.68 -2.86 17.30
C ILE A 130 26.21 -4.25 17.65
N CYS A 131 27.06 -4.29 18.67
CA CYS A 131 27.53 -5.52 19.31
C CYS A 131 26.85 -5.60 20.68
N LEU A 132 25.82 -6.45 20.79
CA LEU A 132 25.03 -6.59 22.01
C LEU A 132 25.84 -7.13 23.19
N PHE A 133 26.84 -7.97 22.90
CA PHE A 133 27.80 -8.47 23.89
C PHE A 133 29.10 -7.64 23.92
N GLY A 134 29.06 -6.41 23.40
CA GLY A 134 30.20 -5.50 23.35
C GLY A 134 31.29 -5.90 22.35
N ASP A 135 32.15 -4.94 22.05
CA ASP A 135 33.30 -5.12 21.16
C ASP A 135 34.62 -4.69 21.83
N GLY A 136 35.73 -5.30 21.40
CA GLY A 136 37.07 -5.03 21.92
C GLY A 136 37.15 -5.09 23.45
N LYS A 137 37.65 -4.00 24.07
CA LYS A 137 37.81 -3.89 25.53
C LYS A 137 36.48 -3.86 26.30
N ALA A 138 35.37 -3.56 25.62
CA ALA A 138 34.03 -3.50 26.20
C ALA A 138 33.28 -4.85 26.12
N LYS A 139 33.84 -5.85 25.44
CA LYS A 139 33.24 -7.17 25.25
C LYS A 139 32.89 -7.81 26.60
N GLY A 140 31.65 -8.29 26.70
CA GLY A 140 31.05 -8.90 27.88
C GLY A 140 30.65 -7.94 29.01
N LYS A 141 30.88 -6.63 28.85
CA LYS A 141 30.60 -5.63 29.90
C LYS A 141 29.60 -4.56 29.46
N TYR A 142 29.67 -4.13 28.21
CA TYR A 142 28.81 -3.07 27.67
C TYR A 142 28.29 -3.44 26.30
N VAL A 143 27.27 -2.71 25.84
CA VAL A 143 26.86 -2.69 24.45
C VAL A 143 27.77 -1.73 23.69
N SER A 144 28.20 -2.10 22.49
CA SER A 144 28.97 -1.21 21.62
C SER A 144 28.15 -0.86 20.39
N LEU A 145 28.00 0.44 20.10
CA LEU A 145 27.22 0.97 18.98
C LEU A 145 28.13 1.84 18.11
N PHE A 146 28.03 1.67 16.80
CA PHE A 146 28.83 2.39 15.82
C PHE A 146 27.93 2.94 14.72
N ILE A 147 28.42 4.00 14.07
CA ILE A 147 27.88 4.50 12.81
C ILE A 147 28.86 4.20 11.69
N CYS A 148 28.32 3.79 10.55
CA CYS A 148 29.06 3.50 9.34
C CYS A 148 28.59 4.49 8.25
N ILE A 149 29.55 5.08 7.54
CA ILE A 149 29.29 5.88 6.35
C ILE A 149 29.50 4.97 5.14
N HIS A 150 28.50 4.90 4.27
CA HIS A 150 28.52 4.12 3.04
C HIS A 150 28.62 5.05 1.84
N ARG A 151 29.11 4.50 0.72
CA ARG A 151 29.10 5.20 -0.57
C ARG A 151 27.65 5.50 -0.97
N GLY A 152 27.35 6.78 -1.15
CA GLY A 152 26.04 7.28 -1.58
C GLY A 152 26.08 7.84 -3.00
N ASP A 153 24.90 7.95 -3.62
CA ASP A 153 24.76 8.51 -4.97
C ASP A 153 25.11 10.01 -5.04
N TYR A 154 25.06 10.70 -3.89
CA TYR A 154 25.27 12.14 -3.78
C TYR A 154 26.64 12.51 -3.21
N ASP A 155 27.55 11.55 -3.00
CA ASP A 155 28.84 11.78 -2.32
C ASP A 155 29.68 12.91 -2.95
N ALA A 156 29.58 13.09 -4.28
CA ALA A 156 30.29 14.14 -5.01
C ALA A 156 29.78 15.57 -4.69
N LEU A 157 28.57 15.69 -4.14
CA LEU A 157 27.96 16.96 -3.75
C LEU A 157 28.14 17.27 -2.25
N LEU A 158 28.66 16.30 -1.47
CA LEU A 158 28.75 16.38 -0.02
C LEU A 158 30.15 16.84 0.41
N SER A 159 30.20 17.52 1.55
CA SER A 159 31.45 17.99 2.14
C SER A 159 32.22 16.85 2.79
N TRP A 160 33.47 16.64 2.38
CA TRP A 160 34.34 15.65 3.00
C TRP A 160 35.52 16.31 3.71
N PRO A 161 35.97 15.78 4.87
CA PRO A 161 35.43 14.60 5.56
C PRO A 161 34.07 14.87 6.26
N PHE A 162 33.34 13.80 6.57
CA PHE A 162 32.06 13.89 7.30
C PHE A 162 32.25 14.62 8.63
N SER A 163 31.48 15.69 8.84
CA SER A 163 31.65 16.63 9.97
C SER A 163 30.37 16.84 10.80
N HIS A 164 29.30 16.09 10.52
CA HIS A 164 28.04 16.27 11.23
C HIS A 164 28.09 15.67 12.63
N ARG A 165 27.43 16.34 13.59
CA ARG A 165 27.28 15.82 14.94
C ARG A 165 26.34 14.61 14.93
N VAL A 166 26.84 13.47 15.38
CA VAL A 166 26.04 12.25 15.61
C VAL A 166 25.72 12.14 17.10
N THR A 167 24.46 11.90 17.42
CA THR A 167 24.01 11.64 18.80
C THR A 167 23.35 10.28 18.84
N PHE A 168 23.85 9.41 19.70
CA PHE A 168 23.21 8.13 20.01
C PHE A 168 22.34 8.28 21.24
N THR A 169 21.21 7.59 21.24
CA THR A 169 20.30 7.56 22.39
C THR A 169 19.66 6.17 22.47
N LEU A 170 19.81 5.52 23.62
CA LEU A 170 19.08 4.31 23.96
C LEU A 170 17.77 4.71 24.64
N LEU A 171 16.66 4.44 23.96
CA LEU A 171 15.35 4.86 24.42
C LEU A 171 14.82 3.92 25.50
N ASP A 172 14.71 4.43 26.72
CA ASP A 172 13.87 3.86 27.77
C ASP A 172 12.38 3.82 27.36
N GLN A 173 11.79 2.63 27.45
CA GLN A 173 10.41 2.32 27.06
C GLN A 173 9.46 2.20 28.26
N ASN A 174 9.78 2.82 29.39
CA ASN A 174 8.88 2.91 30.54
C ASN A 174 7.48 3.42 30.11
N GLU A 175 6.41 2.79 30.62
CA GLU A 175 5.03 3.15 30.28
C GLU A 175 4.71 4.59 30.74
N ASP A 176 5.16 4.97 31.94
CA ASP A 176 5.07 6.34 32.43
C ASP A 176 6.16 7.20 31.79
N VAL A 177 5.74 8.13 30.94
CA VAL A 177 6.60 9.05 30.20
C VAL A 177 7.50 9.85 31.14
N ASN A 178 7.01 10.23 32.34
CA ASN A 178 7.77 11.04 33.29
C ASN A 178 8.94 10.28 33.92
N ASN A 179 8.88 8.95 33.91
CA ASN A 179 9.91 8.08 34.48
C ASN A 179 10.95 7.63 33.45
N ARG A 180 10.78 7.97 32.16
CA ARG A 180 11.72 7.56 31.12
C ARG A 180 13.07 8.24 31.30
N ARG A 181 14.13 7.43 31.34
CA ARG A 181 15.53 7.90 31.40
C ARG A 181 16.31 7.34 30.21
N HIS A 182 16.27 8.08 29.12
CA HIS A 182 17.08 7.75 27.95
C HIS A 182 18.57 7.87 28.26
N LEU A 183 19.35 6.92 27.74
CA LEU A 183 20.82 6.88 27.90
C LEU A 183 21.52 7.33 26.63
#